data_AF-A0A8T4JKN5-F1
#
_entry.id   AF-A0A8T4JKN5-F1
#
_cell.length_a   1.000
_cell.length_b   1.000
_cell.length_c   1.000
_cell.angle_alpha   90.00
_cell.angle_beta   90.00
_cell.angle_gamma   90.00
#
_symmetry.space_group_name_H-M   'P 1'
#
loop_
_entity.id
_entity.type
_entity.pdbx_description
1 polymer ?
#
loop_
_entity_poly.entity_id
_entity_poly.type
_entity_poly.pdbx_seq_one_letter_code
_entity_poly.pdbx_strand_id
1 'polypeptide(L)'
;MDFDSFLASPRWEILQILAENPSSPIELASKLNTTVSYVSQQLKLLDAAGIVVKKKTGASQRGKPRSIFSLSNELLYLTVLTNEFSNKKLLRLTVNHKAIIKIWMIDDVSLHQPIQQIFWKLQENIKDVEGIFLDLSKNEPKVLVLCDSKQIKAGLEAFQKRISSVVECLFISKVQLNKFSLGEIVGLHDPFMLTKNLKGGELKKDE
;
A
#
# COMPACT_ATOMS: atom_id res chain seq x y z
N MET A 1 25.24 -5.65 9.66
CA MET A 1 24.78 -6.33 8.44
C MET A 1 24.18 -5.25 7.56
N ASP A 2 24.57 -5.16 6.29
CA ASP A 2 24.05 -4.14 5.38
C ASP A 2 22.58 -4.44 5.04
N PHE A 3 21.68 -3.48 5.24
CA PHE A 3 20.25 -3.65 4.99
C PHE A 3 19.99 -3.97 3.51
N ASP A 4 20.85 -3.45 2.62
CA ASP A 4 20.82 -3.73 1.18
C ASP A 4 20.83 -5.22 0.89
N SER A 5 21.54 -6.01 1.69
CA SER A 5 21.58 -7.45 1.52
C SER A 5 20.19 -8.08 1.65
N PHE A 6 19.33 -7.60 2.55
CA PHE A 6 17.98 -8.15 2.75
C PHE A 6 17.01 -7.79 1.62
N LEU A 7 17.34 -6.78 0.83
CA LEU A 7 16.54 -6.32 -0.31
C LEU A 7 17.02 -6.91 -1.65
N ALA A 8 18.03 -7.77 -1.65
CA ALA A 8 18.45 -8.50 -2.84
C ALA A 8 17.51 -9.68 -3.14
N SER A 9 17.42 -10.07 -4.41
CA SER A 9 16.81 -11.36 -4.77
C SER A 9 17.55 -12.51 -4.10
N PRO A 10 16.84 -13.54 -3.60
CA PRO A 10 15.38 -13.76 -3.70
C PRO A 10 14.58 -13.31 -2.47
N ARG A 11 15.20 -12.63 -1.50
CA ARG A 11 14.49 -12.14 -0.31
C ARG A 11 13.47 -11.06 -0.67
N TRP A 12 13.82 -10.21 -1.64
CA TRP A 12 12.89 -9.22 -2.18
C TRP A 12 11.59 -9.83 -2.69
N GLU A 13 11.68 -10.92 -3.47
CA GLU A 13 10.51 -11.60 -4.03
C GLU A 13 9.62 -12.21 -2.92
N ILE A 14 10.23 -12.76 -1.86
CA ILE A 14 9.49 -13.19 -0.66
C ILE A 14 8.76 -12.00 -0.02
N LEU A 15 9.44 -10.86 0.15
CA LEU A 15 8.86 -9.67 0.76
C LEU A 15 7.71 -9.10 -0.09
N GLN A 16 7.81 -9.12 -1.41
CA GLN A 16 6.73 -8.73 -2.33
C GLN A 16 5.48 -9.58 -2.11
N ILE A 17 5.63 -10.91 -2.06
CA ILE A 17 4.50 -11.81 -1.80
C ILE A 17 3.89 -11.55 -0.41
N LEU A 18 4.73 -11.35 0.61
CA LEU A 18 4.28 -11.08 1.98
C LEU A 18 3.62 -9.70 2.14
N ALA A 19 3.96 -8.72 1.30
CA ALA A 19 3.34 -7.41 1.26
C ALA A 19 1.89 -7.46 0.76
N GLU A 20 1.60 -8.40 -0.14
CA GLU A 20 0.24 -8.66 -0.61
C GLU A 20 -0.56 -9.42 0.45
N ASN A 21 -0.04 -10.55 0.93
CA ASN A 21 -0.75 -11.44 1.84
C ASN A 21 0.21 -12.21 2.78
N PRO A 22 -0.12 -12.33 4.08
CA PRO A 22 0.57 -13.25 4.97
C PRO A 22 0.59 -14.67 4.39
N SER A 23 1.76 -15.29 4.35
CA SER A 23 1.95 -16.56 3.65
C SER A 23 2.80 -17.54 4.47
N SER A 24 2.53 -18.82 4.30
CA SER A 24 3.33 -19.92 4.86
C SER A 24 4.56 -20.22 3.97
N PRO A 25 5.60 -20.89 4.50
CA PRO A 25 6.76 -21.28 3.70
C PRO A 25 6.42 -22.16 2.48
N ILE A 26 5.35 -22.96 2.57
CA ILE A 26 4.89 -23.84 1.48
C ILE A 26 4.30 -23.01 0.34
N GLU A 27 3.45 -22.03 0.67
CA GLU A 27 2.83 -21.15 -0.33
C GLU A 27 3.88 -20.27 -1.02
N LEU A 28 4.83 -19.73 -0.25
CA LEU A 28 5.94 -18.95 -0.78
C LEU A 28 6.81 -19.81 -1.72
N ALA A 29 7.16 -21.03 -1.31
CA ALA A 29 7.94 -21.95 -2.14
C ALA A 29 7.22 -22.30 -3.46
N SER A 30 5.90 -22.50 -3.40
CA SER A 30 5.08 -22.75 -4.58
C SER A 30 5.04 -21.55 -5.53
N LYS A 31 4.89 -20.32 -5.02
CA LYS A 31 4.85 -19.10 -5.85
C LYS A 31 6.21 -18.80 -6.49
N LEU A 32 7.30 -19.10 -5.81
CA LEU A 32 8.67 -18.83 -6.26
C LEU A 32 9.31 -20.01 -7.00
N ASN A 33 8.58 -21.10 -7.22
CA ASN A 33 9.09 -22.34 -7.85
C ASN A 33 10.40 -22.84 -7.22
N THR A 34 10.47 -22.86 -5.88
CA THR A 34 11.67 -23.25 -5.12
C THR A 34 11.32 -24.22 -3.99
N THR A 35 12.31 -24.61 -3.17
CA THR A 35 12.10 -25.55 -2.07
C THR A 35 11.64 -24.85 -0.79
N VAL A 36 10.82 -25.55 0.01
CA VAL A 36 10.38 -25.08 1.34
C VAL A 36 11.57 -24.87 2.28
N SER A 37 12.60 -25.71 2.18
CA SER A 37 13.83 -25.58 2.97
C SER A 37 14.53 -24.26 2.70
N TYR A 38 14.70 -23.91 1.41
CA TYR A 38 15.32 -22.67 0.98
C TYR A 38 14.55 -21.43 1.49
N VAL A 39 13.23 -21.39 1.26
CA VAL A 39 12.37 -20.30 1.76
C VAL A 39 12.43 -20.20 3.29
N SER A 40 12.43 -21.34 3.99
CA SER A 40 12.51 -21.34 5.46
C SER A 40 13.84 -20.77 5.97
N GLN A 41 14.95 -20.98 5.26
CA GLN A 41 16.22 -20.35 5.60
C GLN A 41 16.17 -18.83 5.40
N GLN A 42 15.63 -18.36 4.27
CA GLN A 42 15.50 -16.91 4.02
C GLN A 42 14.57 -16.24 5.03
N LEU A 43 13.44 -16.86 5.37
CA LEU A 43 12.52 -16.33 6.37
C LEU A 43 13.14 -16.24 7.76
N LYS A 44 13.99 -17.20 8.17
CA LYS A 44 14.72 -17.11 9.44
C LYS A 44 15.65 -15.89 9.48
N LEU A 45 16.33 -15.58 8.36
CA LEU A 45 17.18 -14.40 8.26
C LEU A 45 16.36 -13.10 8.35
N LEU A 46 15.24 -13.04 7.63
CA LEU A 46 14.34 -11.88 7.65
C LEU A 46 13.66 -11.67 9.02
N ASP A 47 13.32 -12.76 9.72
CA ASP A 47 12.72 -12.74 11.06
C ASP A 47 13.76 -12.29 12.09
N ALA A 48 15.00 -12.80 12.01
CA ALA A 48 16.12 -12.34 12.83
C ALA A 48 16.46 -10.86 12.61
N ALA A 49 16.27 -10.35 11.38
CA ALA A 49 16.42 -8.94 11.05
C ALA A 49 15.21 -8.07 11.47
N GLY A 50 14.14 -8.69 11.97
CA GLY A 50 12.91 -8.01 12.36
C GLY A 50 12.14 -7.41 11.19
N ILE A 51 12.34 -7.90 9.95
CA ILE A 51 11.63 -7.43 8.74
C ILE A 51 10.29 -8.16 8.59
N VAL A 52 10.25 -9.43 8.99
CA VAL A 52 9.02 -10.23 9.03
C VAL A 52 8.73 -10.66 10.46
N VAL A 53 7.48 -11.05 10.71
CA VAL A 53 7.04 -11.65 11.97
C VAL A 53 6.42 -13.01 11.69
N LYS A 54 6.76 -13.98 12.53
CA LYS A 54 6.19 -15.33 12.50
C LYS A 54 5.04 -15.46 13.48
N LYS A 55 3.87 -15.89 12.99
CA LYS A 55 2.71 -16.28 13.82
C LYS A 55 2.36 -17.74 13.58
N LYS A 56 2.00 -18.47 14.64
CA LYS A 56 1.42 -19.82 14.49
C LYS A 56 -0.08 -19.68 14.28
N THR A 57 -0.64 -20.39 13.31
CA THR A 57 -2.09 -20.54 13.22
C THR A 57 -2.56 -21.30 14.47
N GLY A 58 -3.57 -20.76 15.14
CA GLY A 58 -4.23 -21.49 16.23
C GLY A 58 -4.96 -22.72 15.71
N ALA A 59 -5.52 -23.52 16.62
CA ALA A 59 -6.35 -24.69 16.29
C ALA A 59 -7.64 -24.35 15.52
N SER A 60 -7.91 -23.06 15.25
CA SER A 60 -9.11 -22.55 14.60
C SER A 60 -9.22 -22.92 13.11
N GLN A 61 -8.14 -23.32 12.44
CA GLN A 61 -8.20 -23.88 11.09
C GLN A 61 -8.04 -25.40 11.19
N ARG A 62 -8.97 -26.18 10.60
CA ARG A 62 -8.89 -27.65 10.56
C ARG A 62 -7.54 -28.10 9.98
N GLY A 63 -6.67 -28.67 10.81
CA GLY A 63 -5.36 -29.18 10.41
C GLY A 63 -4.27 -29.00 11.45
N LYS A 64 -3.05 -29.48 11.14
CA LYS A 64 -1.87 -29.25 11.98
C LYS A 64 -1.54 -27.76 12.01
N PRO A 65 -1.19 -27.17 13.17
CA PRO A 65 -0.75 -25.79 13.27
C PRO A 65 0.36 -25.47 12.26
N ARG A 66 0.23 -24.37 11.53
CA ARG A 66 1.20 -23.91 10.52
C ARG A 66 1.80 -22.58 10.95
N SER A 67 3.01 -22.30 10.51
CA SER A 67 3.61 -20.97 10.67
C SER A 67 3.24 -20.11 9.47
N ILE A 68 2.67 -18.94 9.73
CA ILE A 68 2.41 -17.89 8.75
C ILE A 68 3.38 -16.74 9.05
N PHE A 69 3.93 -16.16 7.98
CA PHE A 69 4.79 -15.00 8.04
C PHE A 69 4.06 -13.80 7.46
N SER A 70 4.34 -12.60 7.99
CA SER A 70 3.89 -11.32 7.45
C SER A 70 4.98 -10.27 7.65
N LEU A 71 4.90 -9.13 6.97
CA LEU A 71 5.78 -8.00 7.27
C LEU A 71 5.60 -7.56 8.74
N SER A 72 6.71 -7.22 9.41
CA SER A 72 6.68 -6.76 10.80
C SER A 72 6.22 -5.31 10.92
N ASN A 73 6.61 -4.49 9.96
CA ASN A 73 6.37 -3.05 9.90
C ASN A 73 6.29 -2.61 8.43
N GLU A 74 5.67 -1.45 8.20
CA GLU A 74 5.75 -0.76 6.91
C GLU A 74 7.03 0.06 6.86
N LEU A 75 7.96 -0.38 6.02
CA LEU A 75 9.28 0.20 5.89
C LEU A 75 9.44 0.81 4.50
N LEU A 76 10.12 1.95 4.44
CA LEU A 76 10.66 2.51 3.21
C LEU A 76 12.18 2.55 3.35
N TYR A 77 12.84 1.94 2.38
CA TYR A 77 14.27 2.10 2.21
C TYR A 77 14.52 3.06 1.05
N LEU A 78 14.99 4.27 1.38
CA LEU A 78 15.23 5.33 0.42
C LEU A 78 16.72 5.43 0.14
N THR A 79 17.10 5.28 -1.13
CA THR A 79 18.44 5.62 -1.62
C THR A 79 18.29 6.82 -2.56
N VAL A 80 18.85 7.95 -2.17
CA VAL A 80 18.86 9.18 -2.95
C VAL A 80 20.26 9.40 -3.48
N LEU A 81 20.36 9.68 -4.76
CA LEU A 81 21.60 10.03 -5.42
C LEU A 81 21.32 11.15 -6.42
N THR A 82 21.63 12.38 -6.04
CA THR A 82 21.52 13.57 -6.90
C THR A 82 22.84 14.33 -6.89
N ASN A 83 22.98 15.32 -7.77
CA ASN A 83 24.03 16.30 -7.61
C ASN A 83 23.87 16.96 -6.23
N GLU A 84 24.97 17.09 -5.47
CA GLU A 84 25.04 17.75 -4.16
C GLU A 84 24.32 17.04 -2.99
N PHE A 85 23.61 15.94 -3.21
CA PHE A 85 22.96 15.18 -2.14
C PHE A 85 22.95 13.69 -2.42
N SER A 86 23.53 12.92 -1.50
CA SER A 86 23.43 11.47 -1.49
C SER A 86 23.09 10.99 -0.09
N ASN A 87 22.14 10.06 0.01
CA ASN A 87 21.71 9.55 1.31
C ASN A 87 21.06 8.17 1.17
N LYS A 88 21.25 7.33 2.19
CA LYS A 88 20.55 6.06 2.36
C LYS A 88 19.84 6.09 3.71
N LYS A 89 18.52 5.88 3.72
CA LYS A 89 17.73 5.94 4.96
C LYS A 89 16.64 4.90 4.99
N LEU A 90 16.58 4.17 6.10
CA LEU A 90 15.44 3.33 6.45
C LEU A 90 14.46 4.16 7.28
N LEU A 91 13.22 4.25 6.82
CA LEU A 91 12.15 5.02 7.44
C LEU A 91 10.97 4.12 7.78
N ARG A 92 10.34 4.39 8.93
CA ARG A 92 9.00 3.88 9.22
C ARG A 92 7.98 4.76 8.52
N LEU A 93 7.02 4.12 7.85
CA LEU A 93 6.02 4.84 7.06
C LEU A 93 4.85 5.31 7.91
N THR A 94 4.50 6.58 7.76
CA THR A 94 3.21 7.13 8.21
C THR A 94 2.18 6.98 7.08
N VAL A 95 0.90 7.22 7.37
CA VAL A 95 -0.15 7.24 6.34
C VAL A 95 0.18 8.25 5.23
N ASN A 96 0.68 9.42 5.60
CA ASN A 96 1.08 10.45 4.64
C ASN A 96 2.29 10.01 3.80
N HIS A 97 3.32 9.42 4.42
CA HIS A 97 4.47 8.92 3.65
C HIS A 97 4.03 7.89 2.61
N LYS A 98 3.12 6.97 2.97
CA LYS A 98 2.58 5.98 2.03
C LYS A 98 1.88 6.62 0.84
N ALA A 99 1.03 7.62 1.07
CA ALA A 99 0.33 8.30 -0.01
C ALA A 99 1.32 8.99 -0.95
N ILE A 100 2.27 9.75 -0.41
CA ILE A 100 3.27 10.48 -1.22
C ILE A 100 4.14 9.51 -2.03
N ILE A 101 4.61 8.42 -1.43
CA ILE A 101 5.41 7.42 -2.14
C ILE A 101 4.59 6.76 -3.25
N LYS A 102 3.33 6.39 -2.99
CA LYS A 102 2.45 5.84 -4.03
C LYS A 102 2.28 6.81 -5.19
N ILE A 103 2.17 8.11 -4.92
CA ILE A 103 2.14 9.13 -5.97
C ILE A 103 3.46 9.17 -6.74
N TRP A 104 4.61 9.09 -6.07
CA TRP A 104 5.93 9.08 -6.73
C TRP A 104 6.21 7.81 -7.52
N MET A 105 5.52 6.70 -7.23
CA MET A 105 5.60 5.45 -8.00
C MET A 105 4.74 5.47 -9.27
N ILE A 106 4.04 6.57 -9.56
CA ILE A 106 3.35 6.76 -10.85
C ILE A 106 4.39 7.09 -11.91
N ASP A 107 4.34 6.39 -13.05
CA ASP A 107 5.33 6.56 -14.12
C ASP A 107 5.34 7.97 -14.72
N ASP A 108 4.16 8.59 -14.87
CA ASP A 108 4.04 9.96 -15.36
C ASP A 108 4.31 10.99 -14.24
N VAL A 109 5.52 11.52 -14.25
CA VAL A 109 6.02 12.53 -13.30
C VAL A 109 5.20 13.83 -13.33
N SER A 110 4.58 14.17 -14.47
CA SER A 110 3.78 15.40 -14.58
C SER A 110 2.54 15.37 -13.67
N LEU A 111 2.09 14.18 -13.28
CA LEU A 111 0.93 13.97 -12.41
C LEU A 111 1.27 14.10 -10.92
N HIS A 112 2.55 14.00 -10.56
CA HIS A 112 2.96 13.92 -9.15
C HIS A 112 2.51 15.14 -8.36
N GLN A 113 2.80 16.33 -8.86
CA GLN A 113 2.51 17.59 -8.16
C GLN A 113 1.01 17.90 -8.08
N PRO A 114 0.21 17.78 -9.17
CA PRO A 114 -1.24 17.96 -9.10
C PRO A 114 -1.92 17.01 -8.11
N ILE A 115 -1.55 15.72 -8.12
CA ILE A 115 -2.12 14.72 -7.22
C ILE A 115 -1.74 15.00 -5.76
N GLN A 116 -0.48 15.37 -5.49
CA GLN A 116 -0.05 15.75 -4.15
C GLN A 116 -0.82 16.95 -3.61
N GLN A 117 -1.06 17.97 -4.44
CA GLN A 117 -1.85 19.14 -4.05
C GLN A 117 -3.29 18.78 -3.67
N ILE A 118 -3.94 17.93 -4.47
CA ILE A 118 -5.28 17.41 -4.16
C ILE A 118 -5.25 16.62 -2.85
N PHE A 119 -4.27 15.71 -2.69
CA PHE A 119 -4.12 14.91 -1.49
C PHE A 119 -3.93 15.77 -0.23
N TRP A 120 -3.03 16.77 -0.26
CA TRP A 120 -2.83 17.68 0.87
C TRP A 120 -4.07 18.49 1.19
N LYS A 121 -4.83 18.93 0.18
CA LYS A 121 -6.07 19.66 0.41
C LYS A 121 -7.11 18.79 1.12
N LEU A 122 -7.22 17.52 0.73
CA LEU A 122 -8.08 16.54 1.40
C LEU A 122 -7.57 16.20 2.80
N GLN A 123 -6.25 16.20 3.00
CA GLN A 123 -5.62 15.86 4.28
C GLN A 123 -6.02 16.81 5.41
N GLU A 124 -6.31 18.09 5.10
CA GLU A 124 -6.83 19.07 6.07
C GLU A 124 -8.08 18.57 6.81
N ASN A 125 -8.89 17.73 6.16
CA ASN A 125 -10.13 17.17 6.70
C ASN A 125 -10.19 15.64 6.54
N ILE A 126 -9.04 14.96 6.67
CA ILE A 126 -8.92 13.52 6.36
C ILE A 126 -9.88 12.63 7.18
N LYS A 127 -10.31 13.08 8.37
CA LYS A 127 -11.22 12.33 9.25
C LYS A 127 -12.61 12.11 8.63
N ASP A 128 -13.02 13.00 7.73
CA ASP A 128 -14.32 12.95 7.06
C ASP A 128 -14.24 12.31 5.67
N VAL A 129 -13.04 11.84 5.27
CA VAL A 129 -12.79 11.20 3.99
C VAL A 129 -12.64 9.70 4.22
N GLU A 130 -13.57 8.92 3.70
CA GLU A 130 -13.56 7.46 3.86
C GLU A 130 -12.54 6.77 2.97
N GLY A 131 -12.16 7.42 1.85
CA GLY A 131 -11.14 6.89 0.96
C GLY A 131 -10.72 7.87 -0.12
N ILE A 132 -9.44 7.78 -0.51
CA ILE A 132 -8.84 8.51 -1.62
C ILE A 132 -8.12 7.50 -2.49
N PHE A 133 -8.48 7.45 -3.75
CA PHE A 133 -7.98 6.48 -4.72
C PHE A 133 -7.53 7.20 -5.98
N LEU A 134 -6.57 6.62 -6.69
CA LEU A 134 -6.17 7.04 -8.03
C LEU A 134 -6.63 6.00 -9.02
N ASP A 135 -7.38 6.44 -10.03
CA ASP A 135 -7.67 5.64 -11.20
C ASP A 135 -6.64 5.99 -12.30
N LEU A 136 -5.82 5.00 -12.64
CA LEU A 136 -4.80 5.09 -13.69
C LEU A 136 -5.18 4.25 -14.93
N SER A 137 -6.40 3.71 -14.99
CA SER A 137 -6.87 2.81 -16.06
C SER A 137 -7.00 3.46 -17.44
N LYS A 138 -7.09 4.79 -17.49
CA LYS A 138 -7.33 5.56 -18.72
C LYS A 138 -6.22 6.57 -18.95
N ASN A 139 -6.12 7.06 -20.18
CA ASN A 139 -5.25 8.18 -20.56
C ASN A 139 -5.52 9.47 -19.76
N GLU A 140 -6.62 9.53 -19.00
CA GLU A 140 -6.99 10.63 -18.13
C GLU A 140 -6.99 10.15 -16.67
N PRO A 141 -5.91 10.41 -15.91
CA PRO A 141 -5.82 10.00 -14.51
C PRO A 141 -6.84 10.75 -13.66
N LYS A 142 -7.49 10.02 -12.74
CA LYS A 142 -8.54 10.59 -11.87
C LYS A 142 -8.26 10.33 -10.41
N VAL A 143 -8.52 11.33 -9.56
CA VAL A 143 -8.58 11.16 -8.12
C VAL A 143 -10.02 10.86 -7.74
N LEU A 144 -10.27 9.66 -7.23
CA LEU A 144 -11.57 9.25 -6.74
C LEU A 144 -11.63 9.50 -5.23
N VAL A 145 -12.62 10.25 -4.78
CA VAL A 145 -12.81 10.61 -3.37
C VAL A 145 -14.13 10.05 -2.87
N LEU A 146 -14.03 9.20 -1.85
CA LEU A 146 -15.17 8.68 -1.11
C LEU A 146 -15.37 9.53 0.14
N CYS A 147 -16.39 10.40 0.11
CA CYS A 147 -16.66 11.38 1.16
C CYS A 147 -18.14 11.77 1.13
N ASP A 148 -18.78 11.85 2.29
CA ASP A 148 -20.16 12.31 2.43
C ASP A 148 -20.27 13.80 2.79
N SER A 149 -19.19 14.41 3.29
CA SER A 149 -19.16 15.82 3.66
C SER A 149 -19.37 16.74 2.45
N LYS A 150 -20.48 17.47 2.44
CA LYS A 150 -20.80 18.49 1.41
C LYS A 150 -19.80 19.64 1.40
N GLN A 151 -19.25 20.00 2.56
CA GLN A 151 -18.28 21.09 2.68
C GLN A 151 -16.96 20.73 1.99
N ILE A 152 -16.47 19.50 2.15
CA ILE A 152 -15.26 19.02 1.47
C ILE A 152 -15.49 18.98 -0.04
N LYS A 153 -16.66 18.50 -0.48
CA LYS A 153 -17.04 18.49 -1.90
C LYS A 153 -16.94 19.87 -2.53
N ALA A 154 -17.65 20.85 -1.97
CA ALA A 154 -17.63 22.22 -2.45
C ALA A 154 -16.23 22.85 -2.40
N GLY A 155 -15.49 22.62 -1.32
CA GLY A 155 -14.12 23.14 -1.16
C GLY A 155 -13.15 22.58 -2.19
N LEU A 156 -13.27 21.30 -2.53
CA LEU A 156 -12.40 20.65 -3.51
C LEU A 156 -12.77 21.01 -4.94
N GLU A 157 -14.07 21.12 -5.27
CA GLU A 157 -14.51 21.61 -6.57
C GLU A 157 -14.02 23.04 -6.84
N ALA A 158 -14.08 23.92 -5.83
CA ALA A 158 -13.54 25.27 -5.92
C ALA A 158 -12.00 25.26 -6.07
N PHE A 159 -11.32 24.36 -5.35
CA PHE A 159 -9.88 24.18 -5.45
C PHE A 159 -9.48 23.68 -6.85
N GLN A 160 -10.19 22.69 -7.40
CA GLN A 160 -9.93 22.12 -8.72
C GLN A 160 -10.13 23.14 -9.85
N LYS A 161 -11.04 24.10 -9.70
CA LYS A 161 -11.16 25.22 -10.66
C LYS A 161 -9.94 26.15 -10.65
N ARG A 162 -9.21 26.21 -9.53
CA ARG A 162 -8.04 27.09 -9.34
C ARG A 162 -6.74 26.46 -9.82
N ILE A 163 -6.58 25.16 -9.60
CA ILE A 163 -5.47 24.41 -10.18
C ILE A 163 -5.89 24.00 -11.59
N SER A 164 -5.26 24.53 -12.65
CA SER A 164 -5.50 24.12 -14.05
C SER A 164 -5.03 22.67 -14.27
N SER A 165 -5.65 21.71 -13.56
CA SER A 165 -5.09 20.39 -13.34
C SER A 165 -5.45 19.46 -14.48
N VAL A 166 -4.42 18.78 -14.97
CA VAL A 166 -4.51 17.62 -15.88
C VAL A 166 -5.28 16.46 -15.24
N VAL A 167 -5.47 16.49 -13.92
CA VAL A 167 -6.10 15.44 -13.13
C VAL A 167 -7.51 15.84 -12.73
N GLU A 168 -8.48 14.99 -13.05
CA GLU A 168 -9.88 15.16 -12.66
C GLU A 168 -10.11 14.61 -11.24
N CYS A 169 -10.84 15.33 -10.40
CA CYS A 169 -11.29 14.82 -9.10
C CYS A 169 -12.77 14.44 -9.16
N LEU A 170 -13.10 13.19 -8.81
CA LEU A 170 -14.46 12.67 -8.84
C LEU A 170 -14.90 12.20 -7.45
N PHE A 171 -16.06 12.67 -7.02
CA PHE A 171 -16.72 12.15 -5.83
C PHE A 171 -17.54 10.91 -6.20
N ILE A 172 -17.24 9.80 -5.53
CA ILE A 172 -17.89 8.52 -5.79
C ILE A 172 -18.49 7.96 -4.50
N SER A 173 -19.46 7.07 -4.65
CA SER A 173 -19.99 6.21 -3.59
C SER A 173 -19.25 4.87 -3.54
N LYS A 174 -19.42 4.11 -2.45
CA LYS A 174 -18.87 2.74 -2.31
C LYS A 174 -19.33 1.83 -3.45
N VAL A 175 -20.58 1.96 -3.88
CA VAL A 175 -21.14 1.17 -4.98
C VAL A 175 -20.46 1.49 -6.31
N GLN A 176 -20.10 2.76 -6.53
CA GLN A 176 -19.37 3.17 -7.72
C GLN A 176 -17.91 2.70 -7.70
N LEU A 177 -17.25 2.67 -6.54
CA LEU A 177 -15.88 2.16 -6.40
C LEU A 177 -15.76 0.72 -6.93
N ASN A 178 -16.76 -0.13 -6.67
CA ASN A 178 -16.79 -1.51 -7.15
C ASN A 178 -16.87 -1.65 -8.69
N LYS A 179 -17.19 -0.58 -9.43
CA LYS A 179 -17.23 -0.59 -10.90
C LYS A 179 -15.85 -0.45 -11.52
N PHE A 180 -14.86 -0.02 -10.74
CA PHE A 180 -13.49 0.14 -11.19
C PHE A 180 -12.72 -1.17 -10.96
N SER A 181 -11.83 -1.47 -11.88
CA SER A 181 -10.88 -2.58 -11.84
C SER A 181 -9.91 -2.39 -10.68
N LEU A 182 -9.96 -3.28 -9.68
CA LEU A 182 -9.09 -3.22 -8.49
C LEU A 182 -7.58 -3.24 -8.81
N GLY A 183 -7.19 -3.75 -9.98
CA GLY A 183 -5.79 -3.77 -10.43
C GLY A 183 -5.28 -2.43 -11.00
N GLU A 184 -6.18 -1.50 -11.32
CA GLU A 184 -5.86 -0.22 -11.96
C GLU A 184 -6.09 0.97 -11.01
N ILE A 185 -6.53 0.68 -9.78
CA ILE A 185 -6.75 1.66 -8.73
C ILE A 185 -5.63 1.59 -7.69
N VAL A 186 -5.06 2.75 -7.36
CA VAL A 186 -4.10 2.89 -6.27
C VAL A 186 -4.75 3.63 -5.10
N GLY A 187 -4.97 2.94 -3.99
CA GLY A 187 -5.48 3.58 -2.77
C GLY A 187 -4.42 4.43 -2.08
N LEU A 188 -4.60 5.76 -2.06
CA LEU A 188 -3.74 6.69 -1.33
C LEU A 188 -4.11 6.78 0.15
N HIS A 189 -5.42 6.76 0.44
CA HIS A 189 -5.98 6.68 1.78
C HIS A 189 -7.12 5.66 1.75
N ASP A 190 -6.97 4.54 2.45
CA ASP A 190 -7.99 3.48 2.50
C ASP A 190 -8.01 2.85 3.89
N PRO A 191 -8.50 3.57 4.91
CA PRO A 191 -8.50 3.09 6.30
C PRO A 191 -9.39 1.85 6.49
N PHE A 192 -10.36 1.65 5.61
CA PHE A 192 -11.30 0.53 5.66
C PHE A 192 -10.92 -0.63 4.73
N MET A 193 -9.76 -0.56 4.07
CA MET A 193 -9.26 -1.61 3.15
C MET A 193 -10.27 -1.98 2.05
N LEU A 194 -11.02 -0.99 1.55
CA LEU A 194 -12.07 -1.14 0.54
C LEU A 194 -11.55 -1.74 -0.77
N THR A 195 -10.25 -1.56 -1.06
CA THR A 195 -9.60 -2.09 -2.27
C THR A 195 -9.03 -3.50 -2.10
N LYS A 196 -8.98 -4.05 -0.88
CA LYS A 196 -8.41 -5.38 -0.63
C LYS A 196 -9.51 -6.41 -0.40
N ASN A 197 -9.59 -7.40 -1.30
CA ASN A 197 -10.28 -8.65 -1.04
C ASN A 197 -9.43 -9.48 -0.05
N LEU A 198 -9.50 -9.17 1.24
CA LEU A 198 -8.87 -10.01 2.27
C LEU A 198 -9.56 -11.37 2.28
N LYS A 199 -8.88 -12.41 1.78
CA LYS A 199 -9.32 -13.79 1.97
C LYS A 199 -9.19 -14.13 3.46
N GLY A 200 -10.32 -14.08 4.16
CA GLY A 200 -10.51 -14.69 5.48
C GLY A 200 -10.22 -13.77 6.66
N GLY A 201 -11.30 -13.37 7.33
CA GLY A 201 -11.26 -12.73 8.64
C GLY A 201 -12.27 -11.59 8.73
N GLU A 202 -13.49 -11.89 9.19
CA GLU A 202 -14.33 -10.86 9.78
C GLU A 202 -13.52 -10.18 10.89
N LEU A 203 -13.25 -8.88 10.73
CA LEU A 203 -12.88 -8.05 11.86
C LEU A 203 -14.06 -8.11 12.82
N LYS A 204 -13.92 -8.87 13.91
CA LYS A 204 -14.82 -8.71 15.04
C LYS A 204 -14.75 -7.24 15.44
N LYS A 205 -15.90 -6.57 15.38
CA LYS A 205 -16.09 -5.29 16.05
C LYS A 205 -15.91 -5.59 17.54
N ASP A 206 -14.90 -4.99 18.14
CA ASP A 206 -14.85 -4.90 19.60
C ASP A 206 -15.98 -3.95 20.01
N GLU A 207 -16.99 -4.51 20.69
CA GLU A 207 -17.99 -3.79 21.48
C GLU A 207 -17.39 -3.36 22.83
#